data_AF-A0A7C2PE84-F1
#
_entry.id   AF-A0A7C2PE84-F1
#
_cell.length_a   1.000
_cell.length_b   1.000
_cell.length_c   1.000
_cell.angle_alpha   90.00
_cell.angle_beta   90.00
_cell.angle_gamma   90.00
#
_symmetry.space_group_name_H-M   'P 1'
#
loop_
_entity.id
_entity.type
_entity.pdbx_description
1 polymer ?
#
loop_
_entity_poly.entity_id
_entity_poly.type
_entity_poly.pdbx_seq_one_letter_code
_entity_poly.pdbx_strand_id
1 'polypeptide(L)'
;MGRSGRPAHVAVLRVDLDLPSCHTLKEKRGTLKSLLAGVQREFACSAAELDHLDDPRSGIIACAVVGNDAAHVQQVLQRIPRWIEGHRPDVVVVDHRIEIR
;
A
#
# COMPACT_ATOMS: atom_id res chain seq x y z
N MET A 1 -30.36 -4.88 -26.29
CA MET A 1 -29.21 -5.73 -25.92
C MET A 1 -28.53 -5.07 -24.73
N GLY A 2 -28.85 -5.50 -23.51
CA GLY A 2 -28.43 -4.82 -22.28
C GLY A 2 -26.92 -4.90 -22.10
N ARG A 3 -26.26 -3.75 -21.90
CA ARG A 3 -24.91 -3.72 -21.37
C ARG A 3 -24.98 -4.23 -19.93
N SER A 4 -24.83 -5.54 -19.73
CA SER A 4 -24.44 -6.09 -18.44
C SER A 4 -23.04 -5.55 -18.15
N GLY A 5 -22.97 -4.40 -17.47
CA GLY A 5 -21.70 -3.84 -17.03
C GLY A 5 -21.00 -4.86 -16.16
N ARG A 6 -19.73 -5.16 -16.44
CA ARG A 6 -18.93 -5.96 -15.51
C ARG A 6 -18.95 -5.26 -14.15
N PRO A 7 -19.15 -5.99 -13.04
CA PRO A 7 -19.12 -5.39 -11.72
C PRO A 7 -17.80 -4.67 -11.50
N ALA A 8 -17.86 -3.50 -10.86
CA ALA A 8 -16.66 -2.82 -10.38
C ALA A 8 -16.26 -3.44 -9.04
N HIS A 9 -14.97 -3.70 -8.87
CA HIS A 9 -14.36 -4.22 -7.66
C HIS A 9 -13.42 -3.18 -7.08
N VAL A 10 -13.47 -2.99 -5.77
CA VAL A 10 -12.51 -2.18 -5.03
C VAL A 10 -11.72 -3.11 -4.13
N ALA A 11 -10.41 -3.14 -4.31
CA ALA A 11 -9.51 -3.86 -3.42
C ALA A 11 -8.66 -2.88 -2.63
N VAL A 12 -8.48 -3.16 -1.34
CA VAL A 12 -7.66 -2.39 -0.42
C VAL A 12 -6.64 -3.32 0.22
N LEU A 13 -5.37 -2.93 0.15
CA LEU A 13 -4.26 -3.52 0.88
C LEU A 13 -3.94 -2.63 2.06
N ARG A 14 -3.86 -3.21 3.26
CA ARG A 14 -3.22 -2.62 4.42
C ARG A 14 -1.86 -3.28 4.62
N VAL A 15 -0.82 -2.50 4.88
CA VAL A 15 0.53 -3.00 5.17
C VAL A 15 1.02 -2.35 6.46
N ASP A 16 1.41 -3.21 7.40
CA ASP A 16 2.00 -2.81 8.67
C ASP A 16 3.52 -2.78 8.49
N LEU A 17 4.15 -1.66 8.85
CA LEU A 17 5.56 -1.37 8.61
C LEU A 17 6.31 -1.09 9.91
N ASP A 18 7.51 -1.67 10.03
CA ASP A 18 8.54 -1.21 10.97
C ASP A 18 9.58 -0.38 10.20
N LEU A 19 9.96 0.75 10.78
CA LEU A 19 10.87 1.76 10.22
C LEU A 19 12.09 1.90 11.14
N PRO A 20 12.97 0.89 11.21
CA PRO A 20 14.03 0.83 12.22
C PRO A 20 15.03 1.99 12.13
N SER A 21 15.18 2.56 10.94
CA SER A 21 16.08 3.69 10.63
C SER A 21 15.48 5.07 10.95
N CYS A 22 14.20 5.15 11.34
CA CYS A 22 13.55 6.42 11.67
C CYS A 22 13.60 6.65 13.19
N HIS A 23 14.02 7.85 13.60
CA HIS A 23 14.10 8.26 15.00
C HIS A 23 13.23 9.49 15.31
N THR A 24 12.74 10.17 14.26
CA THR A 24 11.87 11.34 14.37
C THR A 24 10.68 11.26 13.41
N LEU A 25 9.57 11.93 13.74
CA LEU A 25 8.39 12.02 12.85
C LEU A 25 8.70 12.69 11.51
N LYS A 26 9.75 13.51 11.45
CA LYS A 26 10.18 14.13 10.19
C LYS A 26 10.83 13.10 9.26
N GLU A 27 11.69 12.23 9.80
CA GLU A 27 12.33 11.16 9.02
C GLU A 27 11.29 10.18 8.50
N LYS A 28 10.38 9.73 9.37
CA LYS A 28 9.26 8.87 8.97
C LYS A 28 8.45 9.47 7.82
N ARG A 29 8.03 10.74 7.94
CA ARG A 29 7.30 11.44 6.88
C ARG A 29 8.08 11.50 5.56
N GLY A 30 9.41 11.68 5.60
CA GLY A 30 10.26 11.65 4.42
C GLY A 30 10.29 10.27 3.76
N THR A 31 10.53 9.23 4.56
CA THR A 31 10.57 7.83 4.12
C THR A 31 9.22 7.40 3.51
N LEU A 32 8.12 7.59 4.24
CA LEU A 32 6.78 7.20 3.77
C LEU A 32 6.35 8.01 2.55
N LYS A 33 6.67 9.31 2.46
CA LYS A 33 6.36 10.12 1.27
C LYS A 33 7.01 9.54 0.01
N SER A 34 8.30 9.19 0.08
CA SER A 34 9.00 8.57 -1.05
C SER A 34 8.44 7.19 -1.38
N LEU A 35 8.11 6.40 -0.36
CA LEU A 35 7.56 5.06 -0.54
C LEU A 35 6.19 5.10 -1.22
N LEU A 36 5.27 5.91 -0.69
CA LEU A 36 3.91 6.06 -1.21
C LEU A 36 3.92 6.56 -2.66
N ALA A 37 4.76 7.56 -2.98
CA ALA A 37 4.90 8.05 -4.35
C ALA A 37 5.41 6.96 -5.31
N GLY A 38 6.35 6.12 -4.86
CA GLY A 38 6.84 4.98 -5.64
C GLY A 38 5.75 3.95 -5.90
N VAL A 39 4.99 3.57 -4.86
CA VAL A 39 3.89 2.61 -4.96
C VAL A 39 2.78 3.11 -5.89
N GLN A 40 2.34 4.37 -5.73
CA GLN A 40 1.33 4.97 -6.61
C GLN A 40 1.76 4.96 -8.08
N ARG A 41 3.04 5.27 -8.35
CA ARG A 41 3.59 5.31 -9.71
C ARG A 41 3.71 3.91 -10.33
N GLU A 42 4.17 2.91 -9.58
CA GLU A 42 4.40 1.56 -10.08
C GLU A 42 3.09 0.79 -10.30
N PHE A 43 2.11 0.94 -9.40
CA PHE A 43 0.91 0.10 -9.36
C PHE A 43 -0.37 0.81 -9.81
N ALA A 44 -0.28 2.08 -10.20
CA ALA A 44 -1.43 2.91 -10.58
C ALA A 44 -2.57 2.86 -9.53
N CYS A 45 -2.20 2.81 -8.25
CA CYS A 45 -3.12 2.72 -7.13
C CYS A 45 -3.20 4.06 -6.37
N SER A 46 -4.26 4.25 -5.59
CA SER A 46 -4.24 5.23 -4.51
C SER A 46 -3.41 4.66 -3.35
N ALA A 47 -2.65 5.49 -2.63
CA ALA A 47 -1.93 5.05 -1.45
C ALA A 47 -1.83 6.17 -0.40
N ALA A 48 -1.91 5.82 0.88
CA ALA A 48 -1.81 6.76 2.00
C ALA A 48 -1.28 6.09 3.27
N GLU A 49 -0.72 6.89 4.18
CA GLU A 49 -0.49 6.48 5.57
C GLU A 49 -1.83 6.54 6.33
N LEU A 50 -2.10 5.56 7.20
CA LEU A 50 -3.35 5.43 7.94
C LEU A 50 -3.21 5.59 9.45
N ASP A 51 -2.11 5.14 10.06
CA ASP A 51 -2.01 4.98 11.51
C ASP A 51 -0.56 5.07 12.02
N HIS A 52 -0.39 5.06 13.35
CA HIS A 52 0.86 5.28 14.08
C HIS A 52 1.51 6.65 13.79
N LEU A 53 0.69 7.69 13.56
CA LEU A 53 1.16 9.01 13.11
C LEU A 53 2.08 9.73 14.13
N ASP A 54 2.09 9.25 15.37
CA ASP A 54 2.88 9.73 16.51
C ASP A 54 4.07 8.82 16.86
N ASP A 55 4.24 7.68 16.20
CA ASP A 55 5.40 6.79 16.34
C ASP A 55 6.32 6.92 15.10
N PRO A 56 7.60 7.35 15.26
CA PRO A 56 8.56 7.38 14.17
C PRO A 56 8.92 6.02 13.58
N ARG A 57 8.84 4.94 14.38
CA ARG A 57 9.34 3.61 14.05
C ARG A 57 8.25 2.67 13.55
N SER A 58 6.98 3.01 13.74
CA SER A 58 5.85 2.21 13.26
C SER A 58 5.02 3.01 12.28
N GLY A 59 4.47 2.34 11.27
CA GLY A 59 3.57 2.99 10.30
C GLY A 59 2.64 1.97 9.67
N ILE A 60 1.43 2.41 9.37
CA ILE A 60 0.51 1.62 8.55
C ILE A 60 0.23 2.41 7.29
N ILE A 61 0.41 1.76 6.14
CA ILE A 61 -0.02 2.31 4.85
C ILE A 61 -1.19 1.50 4.29
N ALA A 62 -2.01 2.15 3.48
CA ALA A 62 -2.99 1.47 2.66
C ALA A 62 -2.84 1.84 1.19
N CYS A 63 -3.16 0.88 0.33
CA CYS A 63 -3.20 1.02 -1.12
C CYS A 63 -4.56 0.55 -1.62
N ALA A 64 -5.17 1.26 -2.57
CA ALA A 64 -6.46 0.89 -3.15
C ALA A 64 -6.41 0.85 -4.68
N VAL A 65 -6.99 -0.21 -5.26
CA VAL A 65 -7.11 -0.43 -6.70
C VAL A 65 -8.57 -0.70 -7.04
N VAL A 66 -9.03 -0.12 -8.15
CA VAL A 66 -10.38 -0.36 -8.69
C VAL A 66 -10.24 -1.05 -10.04
N GLY A 67 -11.06 -2.06 -10.31
CA GLY A 67 -11.03 -2.81 -11.56
C GLY A 67 -12.33 -3.53 -11.85
N ASN A 68 -12.39 -4.20 -13.00
CA ASN A 68 -13.57 -4.98 -13.44
C ASN A 68 -13.40 -6.50 -13.25
N ASP A 69 -12.33 -6.90 -12.57
CA ASP A 69 -11.98 -8.29 -12.26
C ASP A 69 -11.35 -8.34 -10.86
N ALA A 70 -11.98 -9.08 -9.95
CA ALA A 70 -11.54 -9.24 -8.56
C ALA A 70 -10.16 -9.91 -8.45
N ALA A 71 -9.87 -10.91 -9.29
CA ALA A 71 -8.57 -11.59 -9.27
C ALA A 71 -7.47 -10.65 -9.74
N HIS A 72 -7.73 -9.82 -10.75
CA HIS A 72 -6.78 -8.85 -11.24
C HIS A 72 -6.41 -7.82 -10.17
N VAL A 73 -7.39 -7.18 -9.52
CA VAL A 73 -7.11 -6.17 -8.49
C VAL A 73 -6.38 -6.76 -7.28
N GLN A 74 -6.71 -8.00 -6.91
CA GLN A 74 -6.00 -8.73 -5.86
C GLN A 74 -4.54 -8.98 -6.24
N GLN A 75 -4.27 -9.47 -7.45
CA GLN A 75 -2.93 -9.76 -7.95
C GLN A 75 -2.05 -8.51 -8.00
N VAL A 76 -2.62 -7.35 -8.40
CA VAL A 76 -1.90 -6.06 -8.37
C VAL A 76 -1.44 -5.75 -6.95
N LEU A 77 -2.35 -5.82 -5.97
CA LEU A 77 -2.03 -5.49 -4.57
C LEU A 77 -1.07 -6.49 -3.93
N GLN A 78 -1.18 -7.79 -4.24
CA GLN A 78 -0.28 -8.84 -3.71
C GLN A 78 1.21 -8.61 -4.06
N ARG A 79 1.51 -7.81 -5.10
CA ARG A 79 2.88 -7.50 -5.51
C ARG A 79 3.51 -6.37 -4.69
N ILE A 80 2.70 -5.54 -4.03
CA ILE A 80 3.18 -4.34 -3.34
C ILE A 80 4.11 -4.68 -2.16
N PRO A 81 3.80 -5.61 -1.23
CA PRO A 81 4.69 -5.93 -0.10
C PRO A 81 6.11 -6.31 -0.55
N ARG A 82 6.22 -7.22 -1.52
CA ARG A 82 7.50 -7.66 -2.08
C ARG A 82 8.24 -6.54 -2.81
N TRP A 83 7.51 -5.62 -3.44
CA TRP A 83 8.09 -4.45 -4.07
C TRP A 83 8.67 -3.48 -3.03
N ILE A 84 7.96 -3.26 -1.91
CA ILE A 84 8.44 -2.45 -0.78
C ILE A 84 9.77 -3.00 -0.28
N GLU A 85 9.83 -4.31 0.04
CA GLU A 85 11.05 -4.97 0.53
C GLU A 85 12.23 -4.82 -0.43
N GLY A 86 11.99 -4.91 -1.75
CA GLY A 86 13.03 -4.77 -2.76
C GLY A 86 13.52 -3.33 -3.00
N HIS A 87 12.66 -2.32 -2.82
CA HIS A 87 12.98 -0.91 -3.14
C HIS A 87 13.33 -0.08 -1.91
N ARG A 88 12.91 -0.50 -0.71
CA ARG A 88 13.16 0.15 0.58
C ARG A 88 13.61 -0.89 1.59
N PRO A 89 14.86 -1.40 1.49
CA PRO A 89 15.40 -2.36 2.45
C PRO A 89 15.53 -1.80 3.89
N ASP A 90 15.41 -0.48 4.05
CA ASP A 90 15.36 0.22 5.33
C ASP A 90 13.95 0.23 5.98
N VAL A 91 12.94 -0.28 5.27
CA VAL A 91 11.56 -0.45 5.73
C VAL A 91 11.24 -1.94 5.79
N VAL A 92 10.72 -2.41 6.91
CA VAL A 92 10.38 -3.81 7.12
C VAL A 92 8.87 -3.98 7.02
N VAL A 93 8.42 -4.88 6.15
CA VAL A 93 7.01 -5.30 6.11
C VAL A 93 6.79 -6.32 7.23
N VAL A 94 5.89 -6.01 8.16
CA VAL A 94 5.58 -6.86 9.32
C VAL A 94 4.40 -7.78 9.01
N ASP A 95 3.32 -7.21 8.50
CA ASP A 95 2.11 -7.92 8.10
C ASP A 95 1.40 -7.18 6.96
N HIS A 96 0.49 -7.85 6.26
CA HIS A 96 -0.38 -7.22 5.29
C HIS A 96 -1.69 -7.98 5.09
N ARG A 97 -2.75 -7.24 4.79
CA ARG A 97 -4.09 -7.79 4.54
C ARG A 97 -4.73 -7.15 3.33
N ILE A 98 -5.33 -7.98 2.49
CA ILE A 98 -6.13 -7.54 1.34
C ILE A 98 -7.61 -7.77 1.63
N GLU A 99 -8.42 -6.76 1.32
CA GLU A 99 -9.87 -6.83 1.35
C GLU A 99 -10.44 -6.41 0.00
N ILE A 100 -11.47 -7.11 -0.49
CA ILE A 100 -12.13 -6.82 -1.76
C ILE A 100 -13.62 -6.58 -1.50
N ARG A 101 -14.21 -5.60 -2.18
CA ARG A 101 -15.63 -5.24 -2.17
C ARG A 101 -16.17 -5.13 -3.58
#